data_AF-A0A0E3SHC4-F1
#
_entry.id   AF-A0A0E3SHC4-F1
#
_cell.length_a   1.000
_cell.length_b   1.000
_cell.length_c   1.000
_cell.angle_alpha   90.00
_cell.angle_beta   90.00
_cell.angle_gamma   90.00
#
_symmetry.space_group_name_H-M   'P 1'
#
loop_
_entity.id
_entity.type
_entity.pdbx_description
1 polymer ?
#
loop_
_entity_poly.entity_id
_entity_poly.type
_entity_poly.pdbx_seq_one_letter_code
_entity_poly.pdbx_strand_id
1 'polypeptide(L)'
;MKVVEIDTQHKKLVEIINRLYDAMKVGKSKDVMGEILNNLISYTATHFKTEEKYFDLYSYPEKETHKAEHEKFVETVTKFKENFDSGNAIISIEVMNFLKDWLTNHINGTDKKYTKCFNDHGLK
;
A
#
# COMPACT_ATOMS: atom_id res chain seq x y z
N MET A 1 6.76 12.24 -5.67
CA MET A 1 6.94 11.56 -6.96
C MET A 1 6.69 12.47 -8.16
N LYS A 2 6.32 13.76 -7.95
CA LYS A 2 6.01 14.69 -9.05
C LYS A 2 4.86 14.18 -9.92
N VAL A 3 3.93 13.45 -9.28
CA VAL A 3 2.64 13.05 -9.82
C VAL A 3 1.65 13.32 -8.69
N VAL A 4 0.98 14.46 -8.71
CA VAL A 4 0.21 15.00 -7.56
C VAL A 4 -0.87 14.03 -7.09
N GLU A 5 -1.56 13.37 -8.02
CA GLU A 5 -2.60 12.38 -7.70
C GLU A 5 -2.03 11.20 -6.91
N ILE A 6 -0.96 10.59 -7.40
CA ILE A 6 -0.28 9.46 -6.73
C ILE A 6 0.33 9.90 -5.39
N ASP A 7 1.00 11.05 -5.35
CA ASP A 7 1.56 11.59 -4.10
C ASP A 7 0.47 11.81 -3.04
N THR A 8 -0.75 12.17 -3.45
CA THR A 8 -1.90 12.29 -2.56
C THR A 8 -2.38 10.91 -2.09
N GLN A 9 -2.42 9.92 -2.98
CA GLN A 9 -2.79 8.56 -2.61
C GLN A 9 -1.79 7.92 -1.63
N HIS A 10 -0.49 8.13 -1.84
CA HIS A 10 0.56 7.68 -0.93
C HIS A 10 0.45 8.29 0.47
N LYS A 11 0.16 9.59 0.57
CA LYS A 11 -0.08 10.22 1.88
C LYS A 11 -1.21 9.53 2.63
N LYS A 12 -2.28 9.14 1.94
CA LYS A 12 -3.40 8.44 2.57
C LYS A 12 -3.03 7.03 3.05
N LEU A 13 -2.21 6.29 2.30
CA LEU A 13 -1.66 5.00 2.76
C LEU A 13 -0.82 5.17 4.03
N VAL A 14 0.04 6.19 4.05
CA VAL A 14 0.86 6.53 5.22
C VAL A 14 -0.02 6.90 6.42
N GLU A 15 -1.10 7.66 6.23
CA GLU A 15 -2.07 7.97 7.29
C GLU A 15 -2.69 6.70 7.88
N ILE A 16 -3.12 5.74 7.05
CA ILE A 16 -3.71 4.48 7.50
C ILE A 16 -2.70 3.70 8.35
N ILE A 17 -1.44 3.60 7.90
CA ILE A 17 -0.38 2.92 8.65
C ILE A 17 -0.05 3.64 9.96
N ASN A 18 0.00 4.97 9.95
CA ASN A 18 0.28 5.76 11.16
C ASN A 18 -0.78 5.56 12.25
N ARG A 19 -2.05 5.33 11.88
CA ARG A 19 -3.10 5.01 12.86
C ARG A 19 -2.80 3.71 13.62
N LEU A 20 -2.27 2.69 12.94
CA LEU A 20 -1.82 1.46 13.62
C LEU A 20 -0.65 1.76 14.56
N TYR A 21 0.35 2.50 14.08
CA TYR A 21 1.51 2.89 14.87
C TYR A 21 1.11 3.65 16.16
N ASP A 22 0.20 4.61 16.06
CA ASP A 22 -0.26 5.38 17.22
C ASP A 22 -1.08 4.53 18.19
N ALA A 23 -1.91 3.61 17.69
CA ALA A 23 -2.62 2.65 18.54
C ALA A 23 -1.65 1.70 19.27
N MET A 24 -0.55 1.29 18.62
CA MET A 24 0.50 0.48 19.27
C MET A 24 1.15 1.23 20.45
N LYS A 25 1.42 2.53 20.32
CA LYS A 25 2.04 3.32 21.40
C LYS A 25 1.22 3.35 22.69
N VAL A 26 -0.11 3.27 22.57
CA VAL A 26 -1.04 3.33 23.71
C VAL A 26 -1.61 1.97 24.09
N GLY A 27 -1.07 0.87 23.52
CA GLY A 27 -1.50 -0.50 23.83
C GLY A 27 -2.89 -0.87 23.28
N LYS A 28 -3.40 -0.12 22.29
CA LYS A 28 -4.73 -0.32 21.67
C LYS A 28 -4.67 -0.86 20.24
N SER A 29 -3.55 -1.46 19.85
CA SER A 29 -3.37 -1.95 18.47
C SER A 29 -4.41 -2.99 18.07
N LYS A 30 -4.83 -3.87 19.00
CA LYS A 30 -5.88 -4.88 18.74
C LYS A 30 -7.24 -4.24 18.42
N ASP A 31 -7.59 -3.15 19.09
CA ASP A 31 -8.89 -2.48 18.93
C ASP A 31 -9.08 -1.91 17.52
N VAL A 32 -7.99 -1.49 16.87
CA VAL A 32 -8.02 -0.86 15.54
C VAL A 32 -7.57 -1.78 14.42
N MET A 33 -6.91 -2.91 14.73
CA MET A 33 -6.23 -3.75 13.74
C MET A 33 -7.15 -4.19 12.60
N GLY A 34 -8.34 -4.72 12.93
CA GLY A 34 -9.30 -5.16 11.92
C GLY A 34 -9.76 -4.03 10.98
N GLU A 35 -9.97 -2.82 11.51
CA GLU A 35 -10.32 -1.64 10.72
C GLU A 35 -9.14 -1.21 9.81
N ILE A 36 -7.91 -1.19 10.35
CA ILE A 36 -6.73 -0.83 9.57
C ILE A 36 -6.49 -1.81 8.42
N LEU A 37 -6.59 -3.12 8.67
CA LEU A 37 -6.41 -4.14 7.63
C LEU A 37 -7.49 -4.02 6.54
N ASN A 38 -8.76 -3.78 6.92
CA ASN A 38 -9.83 -3.50 5.96
C ASN A 38 -9.55 -2.24 5.11
N ASN A 39 -9.14 -1.16 5.78
CA ASN A 39 -8.83 0.10 5.11
C ASN A 39 -7.64 -0.06 4.15
N LEU A 40 -6.62 -0.84 4.54
CA LEU A 40 -5.49 -1.13 3.66
C LEU A 40 -5.95 -1.90 2.41
N ILE A 41 -6.69 -3.00 2.56
CA ILE A 41 -7.19 -3.81 1.43
C ILE A 41 -8.02 -2.95 0.47
N SER A 42 -8.97 -2.17 1.00
CA SER A 42 -9.85 -1.34 0.17
C SER A 42 -9.10 -0.20 -0.52
N TYR A 43 -8.21 0.47 0.22
CA TYR A 43 -7.52 1.65 -0.29
C TYR A 43 -6.40 1.29 -1.26
N THR A 44 -5.65 0.20 -1.04
CA THR A 44 -4.67 -0.26 -2.03
C THR A 44 -5.32 -0.77 -3.30
N ALA A 45 -6.48 -1.42 -3.24
CA ALA A 45 -7.22 -1.78 -4.46
C ALA A 45 -7.57 -0.54 -5.31
N THR A 46 -7.89 0.59 -4.68
CA THR A 46 -8.17 1.85 -5.38
C THR A 46 -6.89 2.49 -5.94
N HIS A 47 -5.85 2.54 -5.11
CA HIS A 47 -4.56 3.12 -5.47
C HIS A 47 -3.89 2.36 -6.62
N PHE A 48 -3.71 1.04 -6.48
CA PHE A 48 -3.11 0.18 -7.50
C PHE A 48 -3.90 0.21 -8.80
N LYS A 49 -5.23 0.22 -8.75
CA LYS A 49 -6.06 0.38 -9.96
C LYS A 49 -5.80 1.71 -10.68
N THR A 50 -5.49 2.78 -9.95
CA THR A 50 -5.13 4.07 -10.54
C THR A 50 -3.80 3.97 -11.27
N GLU A 51 -2.77 3.43 -10.62
CA GLU A 51 -1.46 3.25 -11.23
C GLU A 51 -1.52 2.32 -12.45
N GLU A 52 -2.18 1.18 -12.32
CA GLU A 52 -2.31 0.18 -13.37
C GLU A 52 -3.06 0.69 -14.59
N LYS A 53 -4.08 1.54 -14.37
CA LYS A 53 -4.73 2.26 -15.46
C LYS A 53 -3.72 3.13 -16.22
N TYR A 54 -2.82 3.82 -15.53
CA TYR A 54 -1.76 4.61 -16.16
C TYR A 54 -0.69 3.75 -16.81
N PHE A 55 -0.39 2.57 -16.25
CA PHE A 55 0.51 1.61 -16.89
C PHE A 55 -0.01 1.20 -18.26
N ASP A 56 -1.30 0.89 -18.36
CA ASP A 56 -1.93 0.49 -19.62
C ASP A 56 -2.10 1.68 -20.58
N LEU A 57 -2.46 2.87 -20.08
CA LEU A 57 -2.64 4.08 -20.90
C LEU A 57 -1.32 4.58 -21.52
N TYR A 58 -0.23 4.54 -20.75
CA TYR A 58 1.07 5.08 -21.14
C TYR A 58 2.06 4.01 -21.60
N SER A 59 1.60 2.77 -21.75
CA SER A 59 2.41 1.62 -22.16
C SER A 59 3.68 1.46 -21.30
N TYR A 60 3.52 1.52 -19.97
CA TYR A 60 4.64 1.41 -19.04
C TYR A 60 5.33 0.03 -19.18
N PRO A 61 6.64 -0.01 -19.47
CA PRO A 61 7.31 -1.28 -19.81
C PRO A 61 7.36 -2.32 -18.68
N GLU A 62 7.46 -1.89 -17.42
CA GLU A 62 7.59 -2.81 -16.27
C GLU A 62 6.23 -3.16 -15.63
N LYS A 63 5.11 -2.91 -16.32
CA LYS A 63 3.76 -3.03 -15.75
C LYS A 63 3.44 -4.40 -15.14
N GLU A 64 3.87 -5.50 -15.77
CA GLU A 64 3.57 -6.85 -15.30
C GLU A 64 4.30 -7.18 -13.99
N THR A 65 5.57 -6.80 -13.89
CA THR A 65 6.35 -6.98 -12.66
C THR A 65 5.80 -6.10 -11.54
N HIS A 66 5.37 -4.87 -11.85
CA HIS A 66 4.76 -3.97 -10.87
C HIS A 66 3.41 -4.52 -10.35
N LYS A 67 2.53 -4.98 -11.25
CA LYS A 67 1.26 -5.63 -10.90
C LYS A 67 1.47 -6.84 -9.98
N ALA A 68 2.49 -7.65 -10.23
CA ALA A 68 2.82 -8.78 -9.35
C ALA A 68 3.22 -8.35 -7.93
N GLU A 69 3.90 -7.20 -7.76
CA GLU A 69 4.18 -6.64 -6.43
C GLU A 69 2.90 -6.19 -5.72
N HIS A 70 1.96 -5.58 -6.44
CA HIS A 70 0.64 -5.19 -5.92
C HIS A 70 -0.16 -6.39 -5.45
N GLU A 71 -0.27 -7.42 -6.29
CA GLU A 71 -1.00 -8.66 -5.98
C GLU A 71 -0.44 -9.32 -4.70
N LYS A 72 0.89 -9.44 -4.61
CA LYS A 72 1.55 -10.02 -3.45
C LYS A 72 1.29 -9.22 -2.17
N PHE A 73 1.24 -7.88 -2.26
CA PHE A 73 0.90 -7.05 -1.13
C PHE A 73 -0.53 -7.31 -0.65
N VAL A 74 -1.51 -7.28 -1.56
CA VAL A 74 -2.92 -7.50 -1.24
C VAL A 74 -3.12 -8.90 -0.64
N GLU A 75 -2.48 -9.93 -1.19
CA GLU A 75 -2.51 -11.29 -0.65
C GLU A 75 -1.99 -11.33 0.79
N THR A 76 -0.87 -10.65 1.06
CA THR A 76 -0.26 -10.65 2.40
C THR A 76 -1.14 -9.91 3.42
N VAL A 77 -1.69 -8.75 3.06
CA VAL A 77 -2.60 -8.02 3.96
C VAL A 77 -3.90 -8.78 4.20
N THR A 78 -4.41 -9.48 3.17
CA THR A 78 -5.59 -10.35 3.30
C THR A 78 -5.32 -11.49 4.26
N LYS A 79 -4.15 -12.14 4.18
CA LYS A 79 -3.72 -13.17 5.15
C LYS A 79 -3.63 -12.63 6.57
N PHE A 80 -3.13 -11.42 6.76
CA PHE A 80 -3.19 -10.78 8.08
C PHE A 80 -4.62 -10.56 8.55
N LYS A 81 -5.54 -10.17 7.66
CA LYS A 81 -6.95 -10.00 8.03
C LYS A 81 -7.62 -11.31 8.43
N GLU A 82 -7.43 -12.36 7.65
CA GLU A 82 -7.99 -13.70 7.93
C GLU A 82 -7.48 -14.26 9.27
N ASN A 83 -6.18 -14.11 9.53
CA ASN A 83 -5.60 -14.50 10.81
C ASN A 83 -6.19 -13.70 11.97
N PHE A 84 -6.45 -12.40 11.77
CA PHE A 84 -7.02 -11.53 12.80
C PHE A 84 -8.44 -11.98 13.15
N ASP A 85 -9.26 -12.21 12.12
CA ASP A 85 -10.65 -12.60 12.26
C ASP A 85 -10.82 -13.99 12.86
N SER A 86 -9.88 -14.89 12.57
CA SER A 86 -9.86 -16.24 13.13
C SER A 86 -9.45 -16.29 14.60
N GLY A 87 -9.10 -15.14 15.20
CA GLY A 87 -8.60 -15.06 16.57
C GLY A 87 -7.18 -15.60 16.73
N ASN A 88 -6.46 -15.85 15.63
CA ASN A 88 -5.06 -16.25 15.68
C ASN A 88 -4.23 -15.10 16.26
N ALA A 89 -3.16 -15.47 16.96
CA ALA A 89 -2.25 -14.48 17.53
C ALA A 89 -1.54 -13.70 16.41
N ILE A 90 -2.00 -12.48 16.16
CA ILE A 90 -1.29 -11.53 15.31
C ILE A 90 -0.43 -10.62 16.16
N ILE A 91 0.82 -10.53 15.75
CA ILE A 91 1.79 -9.65 16.36
C ILE A 91 1.71 -8.30 15.65
N SER A 92 1.13 -7.30 16.31
CA SER A 92 0.99 -5.94 15.72
C SER A 92 2.32 -5.34 15.25
N ILE A 93 3.46 -5.69 15.89
CA ILE A 93 4.78 -5.24 15.45
C ILE A 93 5.23 -5.91 14.14
N GLU A 94 4.84 -7.17 13.88
CA GLU A 94 5.15 -7.86 12.62
C GLU A 94 4.41 -7.21 11.46
N VAL A 95 3.10 -6.98 11.64
CA VAL A 95 2.26 -6.28 10.65
C VAL A 95 2.82 -4.88 10.38
N MET A 96 3.15 -4.13 11.44
CA MET A 96 3.70 -2.78 11.31
C MET A 96 5.04 -2.77 10.56
N ASN A 97 5.96 -3.69 10.87
CA ASN A 97 7.25 -3.80 10.18
C ASN A 97 7.05 -4.14 8.71
N PHE A 98 6.21 -5.13 8.39
CA PHE A 98 5.88 -5.48 7.01
C PHE A 98 5.34 -4.27 6.24
N LEU A 99 4.33 -3.58 6.78
CA LEU A 99 3.68 -2.46 6.10
C LEU A 99 4.66 -1.30 5.87
N LYS A 100 5.47 -0.98 6.87
CA LYS A 100 6.48 0.08 6.77
C LYS A 100 7.53 -0.26 5.71
N ASP A 101 8.09 -1.47 5.78
CA ASP A 101 9.17 -1.88 4.90
C ASP A 101 8.68 -2.01 3.46
N TRP A 102 7.52 -2.63 3.25
CA TRP A 102 6.93 -2.75 1.92
C TRP A 102 6.63 -1.38 1.33
N LEU A 103 5.90 -0.52 2.04
CA LEU A 103 5.49 0.77 1.50
C LEU A 103 6.69 1.68 1.22
N THR A 104 7.69 1.68 2.10
CA THR A 104 8.90 2.50 1.91
C THR A 104 9.69 2.06 0.69
N ASN A 105 9.87 0.75 0.52
CA ASN A 105 10.63 0.19 -0.60
C ASN A 105 9.88 0.30 -1.93
N HIS A 106 8.57 0.08 -1.93
CA HIS A 106 7.74 0.17 -3.12
C HIS A 106 7.69 1.62 -3.63
N ILE A 107 7.35 2.58 -2.76
CA ILE A 107 7.29 4.01 -3.14
C ILE A 107 8.64 4.54 -3.61
N ASN A 108 9.73 4.21 -2.90
CA ASN A 108 11.04 4.77 -3.22
C ASN A 108 11.81 4.00 -4.30
N GLY A 109 11.41 2.77 -4.59
CA GLY A 109 12.03 1.88 -5.56
C GLY A 109 11.15 1.71 -6.78
N THR A 110 10.10 0.89 -6.66
CA THR A 110 9.22 0.47 -7.75
C THR A 110 8.45 1.66 -8.35
N ASP A 111 7.76 2.45 -7.53
CA ASP A 111 6.88 3.52 -8.02
C ASP A 111 7.67 4.67 -8.67
N LYS A 112 8.90 4.93 -8.19
CA LYS A 112 9.75 5.95 -8.80
C LYS A 112 10.10 5.64 -10.25
N LYS A 113 10.07 4.37 -10.67
CA LYS A 113 10.42 3.98 -12.04
C LYS A 113 9.39 4.46 -13.07
N TYR A 114 8.09 4.40 -12.76
CA TYR A 114 7.06 4.89 -13.69
C TYR A 114 7.02 6.42 -13.77
N THR A 115 7.63 7.14 -12.82
CA THR A 115 7.55 8.60 -12.73
C THR A 115 7.95 9.29 -14.02
N LYS A 116 9.03 8.83 -14.68
CA LYS A 116 9.45 9.40 -15.97
C LYS A 116 8.39 9.16 -17.06
N CYS A 117 7.91 7.92 -17.19
CA CYS A 117 6.89 7.54 -18.15
C CYS A 117 5.63 8.41 -18.00
N PHE A 118 5.14 8.59 -16.78
CA PHE A 118 3.94 9.38 -16.51
C PHE A 118 4.14 10.86 -16.86
N ASN A 119 5.29 11.42 -16.47
CA ASN A 119 5.63 12.81 -16.78
C ASN A 119 5.79 13.07 -18.28
N ASP A 120 6.39 12.13 -19.03
CA ASP A 120 6.52 12.22 -20.49
C ASP A 120 5.15 12.26 -21.19
N HIS A 121 4.11 11.69 -20.56
CA HIS A 121 2.72 11.71 -21.02
C HIS A 121 1.87 12.82 -20.38
N GLY A 122 2.51 13.79 -19.71
CA GLY A 122 1.87 14.99 -19.18
C GLY A 122 1.20 14.84 -17.81
N LEU A 123 1.29 13.67 -17.18
CA LEU A 123 0.79 13.45 -15.82
C LEU A 123 1.81 13.96 -14.79
N LYS A 124 1.41 14.93 -13.97
CA LYS A 124 2.28 15.68 -13.03
C LYS A 124 1.66 15.84 -11.65
#